data_AF-A0A838TRG2-F1
#
_entry.id   AF-A0A838TRG2-F1
#
_cell.length_a   1.000
_cell.length_b   1.000
_cell.length_c   1.000
_cell.angle_alpha   90.00
_cell.angle_beta   90.00
_cell.angle_gamma   90.00
#
_symmetry.space_group_name_H-M   'P 1'
#
loop_
_entity.id
_entity.type
_entity.pdbx_description
1 polymer ?
#
loop_
_entity_poly.entity_id
_entity_poly.type
_entity_poly.pdbx_seq_one_letter_code
_entity_poly.pdbx_strand_id
1 'polypeptide(L)'
;MHTEGNILQERLKAHSHTFHKVVDFNAAKEKIVPFDFTNTNKELVATDLASTETFSAYVHEKLKKSKAKFGIGGYNELRDLYKRSNVFDASSGVEPRRLHIGIDIWGEEGTKVYAPLGGMVHSYGFNNNFGDYGATLVLL
;
A
#
# COMPACT_ATOMS: atom_id res chain seq x y z
N MET A 1 -24.69 -17.57 18.57
CA MET A 1 -24.95 -16.28 17.91
C MET A 1 -24.08 -16.26 16.67
N HIS A 2 -24.68 -16.22 15.48
CA HIS A 2 -24.01 -16.47 14.21
C HIS A 2 -22.79 -15.56 14.00
N THR A 3 -21.61 -16.16 13.85
CA THR A 3 -20.50 -15.54 13.13
C THR A 3 -20.95 -15.44 11.67
N GLU A 4 -21.47 -14.29 11.25
CA GLU A 4 -21.50 -13.96 9.83
C GLU A 4 -20.05 -14.01 9.35
N GLY A 5 -19.72 -15.05 8.57
CA GLY A 5 -18.44 -15.13 7.90
C GLY A 5 -18.23 -13.84 7.11
N ASN A 6 -17.02 -13.31 7.13
CA ASN A 6 -16.70 -12.07 6.43
C ASN A 6 -17.12 -12.22 4.95
N ILE A 7 -18.24 -11.58 4.58
CA ILE A 7 -18.88 -11.76 3.28
C ILE A 7 -17.91 -11.44 2.13
N LEU A 8 -17.01 -10.48 2.33
CA LEU A 8 -15.96 -10.17 1.37
C LEU A 8 -14.99 -11.34 1.20
N GLN A 9 -14.53 -11.93 2.30
CA GLN A 9 -13.64 -13.10 2.24
C GLN A 9 -14.30 -14.29 1.53
N GLU A 10 -15.58 -14.54 1.80
CA GLU A 10 -16.35 -15.60 1.14
C GLU A 10 -16.46 -15.34 -0.37
N ARG A 11 -16.80 -14.11 -0.77
CA ARG A 11 -16.89 -13.73 -2.18
C ARG A 11 -15.54 -13.81 -2.89
N LEU A 12 -14.46 -13.34 -2.26
CA LEU A 12 -13.11 -13.45 -2.81
C LEU A 12 -12.68 -14.91 -3.01
N LYS A 13 -13.03 -15.81 -2.07
CA LYS A 13 -12.77 -17.25 -2.23
C LYS A 13 -13.57 -17.85 -3.39
N ALA A 14 -14.86 -17.53 -3.48
CA ALA A 14 -15.75 -18.03 -4.53
C ALA A 14 -15.28 -17.61 -5.94
N HIS A 15 -14.72 -16.41 -6.08
CA HIS A 15 -14.23 -15.87 -7.36
C HIS A 15 -12.70 -15.95 -7.50
N SER A 16 -12.02 -16.76 -6.70
CA SER A 16 -10.55 -16.88 -6.74
C SER A 16 -9.97 -17.32 -8.10
N HIS A 17 -10.80 -17.94 -8.95
CA HIS A 17 -10.43 -18.32 -10.32
C HIS A 17 -10.50 -17.15 -11.33
N THR A 18 -11.09 -16.01 -10.95
CA THR A 18 -11.27 -14.85 -11.83
C THR A 18 -10.18 -13.79 -11.69
N PHE A 19 -9.27 -13.95 -10.73
CA PHE A 19 -8.18 -13.02 -10.49
C PHE A 19 -6.88 -13.74 -10.16
N HIS A 20 -5.77 -13.03 -10.33
CA HIS A 20 -4.43 -13.49 -10.06
C HIS A 20 -3.78 -12.69 -8.93
N LYS A 21 -2.73 -13.27 -8.36
CA LYS A 21 -1.90 -12.59 -7.35
C LYS A 21 -1.25 -11.33 -7.95
N VAL A 22 -1.13 -10.27 -7.15
CA VAL A 22 -0.38 -9.04 -7.54
C VAL A 22 1.13 -9.24 -7.37
N VAL A 23 1.54 -10.02 -6.37
CA VAL A 23 2.95 -10.35 -6.08
C VAL A 23 3.10 -11.84 -5.78
N ASP A 24 4.31 -12.37 -5.93
CA ASP A 24 4.63 -13.74 -5.57
C ASP A 24 4.64 -13.94 -4.05
N PHE A 25 3.55 -14.48 -3.50
CA PHE A 25 3.42 -14.78 -2.08
C PHE A 25 3.01 -16.25 -1.84
N ASN A 26 3.71 -16.92 -0.93
CA ASN A 26 3.42 -18.27 -0.46
C ASN A 26 3.13 -18.26 1.04
N ALA A 27 1.84 -18.31 1.39
CA ALA A 27 1.38 -18.26 2.77
C ALA A 27 1.91 -19.41 3.67
N ALA A 28 2.40 -20.52 3.10
CA ALA A 28 2.97 -21.62 3.87
C ALA A 28 4.42 -21.37 4.29
N LYS A 29 5.13 -20.44 3.64
CA LYS A 29 6.57 -20.18 3.87
C LYS A 29 6.87 -18.73 4.25
N GLU A 30 5.99 -17.82 3.88
CA GLU A 30 6.25 -16.39 3.90
C GLU A 30 5.22 -15.69 4.80
N LYS A 31 5.62 -14.52 5.34
CA LYS A 31 4.79 -13.72 6.22
C LYS A 31 4.54 -12.35 5.62
N ILE A 32 3.37 -11.79 5.97
CA ILE A 32 3.01 -10.41 5.72
C ILE A 32 2.87 -9.73 7.09
N VAL A 33 3.40 -8.51 7.22
CA VAL A 33 3.23 -7.68 8.41
C VAL A 33 2.34 -6.48 8.10
N PRO A 34 1.32 -6.16 8.91
CA PRO A 34 0.54 -4.95 8.73
C PRO A 34 1.36 -3.70 9.08
N PHE A 35 1.23 -2.68 8.26
CA PHE A 35 1.70 -1.32 8.53
C PHE A 35 0.51 -0.44 8.85
N ASP A 36 0.64 0.32 9.93
CA ASP A 36 -0.30 1.37 10.32
C ASP A 36 0.37 2.72 10.04
N PHE A 37 -0.14 3.46 9.05
CA PHE A 37 0.35 4.81 8.71
C PHE A 37 -0.60 5.92 9.20
N THR A 38 -1.49 5.59 10.12
CA THR A 38 -2.36 6.58 10.77
C THR A 38 -1.59 7.39 11.82
N ASN A 39 -2.19 8.49 12.28
CA ASN A 39 -1.62 9.33 13.34
C ASN A 39 -1.63 8.66 14.73
N THR A 40 -2.23 7.48 14.87
CA THR A 40 -2.25 6.73 16.14
C THR A 40 -1.01 5.87 16.34
N ASN A 41 -0.23 5.62 15.27
CA ASN A 41 0.99 4.84 15.35
C ASN A 41 2.15 5.64 15.98
N LYS A 42 2.44 5.34 17.25
CA LYS A 42 3.52 5.99 18.02
C LYS A 42 4.93 5.75 17.46
N GLU A 43 5.15 4.67 16.70
CA GLU A 43 6.43 4.40 16.03
C GLU A 43 6.71 5.46 14.95
N LEU A 44 5.66 5.95 14.29
CA LEU A 44 5.76 6.90 13.21
C LEU A 44 5.82 8.35 13.68
N VAL A 45 5.32 8.64 14.87
CA VAL A 45 5.42 9.98 15.49
C VAL A 45 6.88 10.39 15.70
N ALA A 46 7.77 9.43 15.95
CA ALA A 46 9.20 9.67 16.15
C ALA A 46 10.04 9.62 14.85
N THR A 47 9.42 9.25 13.73
CA THR A 47 10.14 9.06 12.45
C THR A 47 9.92 10.30 11.58
N ASP A 48 11.01 10.89 11.06
CA ASP A 48 10.87 11.86 9.98
C ASP A 48 10.51 11.15 8.67
N LEU A 49 9.23 10.90 8.54
CA LEU A 49 8.57 10.37 7.36
C LEU A 49 8.77 11.28 6.09
N ALA A 50 9.52 12.42 6.14
CA ALA A 50 9.70 13.41 5.04
C ALA A 50 10.94 13.15 4.23
N SER A 51 11.88 12.42 4.81
CA SER A 51 12.98 11.84 4.08
C SER A 51 12.54 10.49 3.53
N THR A 52 12.59 10.34 2.21
CA THR A 52 12.40 9.06 1.51
C THR A 52 13.33 7.99 2.08
N GLU A 53 14.56 8.37 2.40
CA GLU A 53 15.59 7.50 2.94
C GLU A 53 15.23 7.01 4.35
N THR A 54 14.82 7.93 5.23
CA THR A 54 14.42 7.62 6.61
C THR A 54 13.18 6.73 6.63
N PHE A 55 12.18 7.05 5.80
CA PHE A 55 10.98 6.24 5.68
C PHE A 55 11.26 4.85 5.11
N SER A 56 12.08 4.77 4.05
CA SER A 56 12.50 3.50 3.48
C SER A 56 13.25 2.64 4.50
N ALA A 57 14.15 3.24 5.28
CA ALA A 57 14.87 2.54 6.34
C ALA A 57 13.92 1.98 7.41
N TYR A 58 12.90 2.75 7.83
CA TYR A 58 11.87 2.28 8.76
C TYR A 58 11.11 1.06 8.21
N VAL A 59 10.65 1.11 6.96
CA VAL A 59 9.93 0.00 6.32
C VAL A 59 10.81 -1.24 6.26
N HIS A 60 12.06 -1.12 5.80
CA HIS A 60 12.99 -2.25 5.70
C HIS A 60 13.31 -2.85 7.07
N GLU A 61 13.56 -2.02 8.09
CA GLU A 61 13.79 -2.49 9.44
C GLU A 61 12.59 -3.28 9.99
N LYS A 62 11.37 -2.79 9.78
CA LYS A 62 10.15 -3.44 10.25
C LYS A 62 9.95 -4.79 9.56
N LEU A 63 10.13 -4.88 8.24
CA LEU A 63 10.09 -6.15 7.51
C LEU A 63 11.11 -7.15 8.04
N LYS A 64 12.36 -6.72 8.23
CA LYS A 64 13.44 -7.55 8.75
C LYS A 64 13.17 -8.06 10.16
N LYS A 65 12.74 -7.17 11.08
CA LYS A 65 12.38 -7.52 12.47
C LYS A 65 11.22 -8.52 12.52
N SER A 66 10.22 -8.34 11.67
CA SER A 66 9.07 -9.24 11.58
C SER A 66 9.34 -10.53 10.81
N LYS A 67 10.52 -10.68 10.16
CA LYS A 67 10.84 -11.77 9.23
C LYS A 67 9.73 -11.94 8.18
N ALA A 68 9.23 -10.81 7.69
CA ALA A 68 8.15 -10.74 6.71
C ALA A 68 8.71 -10.47 5.33
N LYS A 69 8.13 -11.13 4.32
CA LYS A 69 8.47 -10.86 2.92
C LYS A 69 7.84 -9.57 2.44
N PHE A 70 6.61 -9.33 2.86
CA PHE A 70 5.86 -8.14 2.48
C PHE A 70 5.27 -7.41 3.69
N GLY A 71 5.10 -6.11 3.51
CA GLY A 71 4.27 -5.25 4.34
C GLY A 71 2.95 -4.99 3.65
N ILE A 72 1.87 -4.84 4.41
CA ILE A 72 0.59 -4.41 3.85
C ILE A 72 0.09 -3.15 4.58
N GLY A 73 -0.15 -2.08 3.84
CA GLY A 73 -0.83 -0.90 4.37
C GLY A 73 -2.33 -1.15 4.53
N GLY A 74 -3.02 -0.34 5.33
CA GLY A 74 -4.47 -0.45 5.45
C GLY A 74 -5.22 0.23 4.30
N TYR A 75 -6.47 -0.20 4.12
CA TYR A 75 -7.46 0.42 3.25
C TYR A 75 -8.38 1.34 4.07
N ASN A 76 -8.83 2.45 3.46
CA ASN A 76 -9.67 3.45 4.11
C ASN A 76 -8.98 4.09 5.34
N GLU A 77 -7.69 4.36 5.21
CA GLU A 77 -6.90 5.00 6.26
C GLU A 77 -6.77 6.50 5.99
N LEU A 78 -7.06 7.32 7.01
CA LEU A 78 -6.70 8.72 6.99
C LEU A 78 -5.20 8.84 7.33
N ARG A 79 -4.39 9.09 6.32
CA ARG A 79 -2.93 9.11 6.47
C ARG A 79 -2.40 10.52 6.53
N ASP A 80 -1.89 10.87 7.71
CA ASP A 80 -1.17 12.13 7.94
C ASP A 80 0.18 12.16 7.19
N LEU A 81 0.68 11.01 6.71
CA LEU A 81 1.86 10.89 5.86
C LEU A 81 1.81 11.82 4.63
N TYR A 82 0.62 12.09 4.09
CA TYR A 82 0.43 12.94 2.90
C TYR A 82 0.45 14.45 3.17
N LYS A 83 0.57 14.90 4.44
CA LYS A 83 0.83 16.32 4.79
C LYS A 83 2.16 16.87 4.22
N ARG A 84 2.94 16.03 3.53
CA ARG A 84 4.32 16.28 3.12
C ARG A 84 4.51 16.86 1.74
N SER A 85 3.53 16.68 0.87
CA SER A 85 3.62 17.14 -0.50
C SER A 85 2.53 18.15 -0.75
N ASN A 86 2.91 19.32 -1.23
CA ASN A 86 1.97 20.35 -1.69
C ASN A 86 1.01 19.83 -2.79
N VAL A 87 1.35 18.70 -3.42
CA VAL A 87 0.50 17.99 -4.39
C VAL A 87 -0.75 17.39 -3.72
N PHE A 88 -0.63 16.92 -2.47
CA PHE A 88 -1.71 16.24 -1.75
C PHE A 88 -2.32 17.05 -0.60
N ASP A 89 -1.60 18.06 -0.09
CA ASP A 89 -2.07 18.91 1.02
C ASP A 89 -2.95 20.10 0.59
N ALA A 90 -3.33 20.16 -0.69
CA ALA A 90 -4.18 21.17 -1.30
C ALA A 90 -3.75 22.64 -1.14
N SER A 91 -3.70 23.37 -2.24
CA SER A 91 -3.71 24.84 -2.19
C SER A 91 -5.04 25.32 -1.59
N SER A 92 -5.03 26.48 -0.92
CA SER A 92 -6.24 27.06 -0.28
C SER A 92 -7.49 26.93 -1.16
N GLY A 93 -8.47 26.15 -0.70
CA GLY A 93 -9.77 25.97 -1.37
C GLY A 93 -10.03 24.59 -2.00
N VAL A 94 -9.08 23.65 -1.97
CA VAL A 94 -9.28 22.26 -2.45
C VAL A 94 -9.21 21.27 -1.28
N GLU A 95 -9.97 20.18 -1.33
CA GLU A 95 -9.94 19.15 -0.28
C GLU A 95 -8.62 18.34 -0.36
N PRO A 96 -7.89 18.19 0.77
CA PRO A 96 -6.66 17.38 0.81
C PRO A 96 -6.94 15.91 0.53
N ARG A 97 -6.16 15.30 -0.37
CA ARG A 97 -6.31 13.89 -0.77
C ARG A 97 -5.56 12.98 0.21
N ARG A 98 -6.07 12.87 1.44
CA ARG A 98 -5.41 12.16 2.56
C ARG A 98 -6.06 10.81 2.92
N LEU A 99 -7.22 10.51 2.33
CA LEU A 99 -7.89 9.23 2.51
C LEU A 99 -7.30 8.20 1.54
N HIS A 100 -6.58 7.22 2.07
CA HIS A 100 -6.00 6.14 1.28
C HIS A 100 -7.05 5.06 1.00
N ILE A 101 -7.59 5.06 -0.21
CA ILE A 101 -8.55 4.05 -0.71
C ILE A 101 -7.84 2.96 -1.55
N GLY A 102 -6.51 2.95 -1.55
CA GLY A 102 -5.71 1.89 -2.15
C GLY A 102 -5.34 0.80 -1.14
N ILE A 103 -4.49 -0.12 -1.59
CA ILE A 103 -3.78 -1.07 -0.73
C ILE A 103 -2.32 -0.98 -1.13
N ASP A 104 -1.43 -0.78 -0.17
CA ASP A 104 0.01 -0.83 -0.41
C ASP A 104 0.57 -2.21 -0.11
N ILE A 105 1.47 -2.67 -0.96
CA ILE A 105 2.30 -3.85 -0.72
C ILE A 105 3.75 -3.39 -0.71
N TRP A 106 4.37 -3.41 0.47
CA TRP A 106 5.77 -3.04 0.67
C TRP A 106 6.63 -4.29 0.49
N GLY A 107 7.70 -4.21 -0.30
CA GLY A 107 8.59 -5.33 -0.57
C GLY A 107 9.95 -4.86 -1.10
N GLU A 108 10.82 -5.82 -1.39
CA GLU A 108 12.14 -5.54 -1.95
C GLU A 108 12.06 -5.01 -3.38
N GLU A 109 13.00 -4.15 -3.75
CA GLU A 109 13.20 -3.71 -5.12
C GLU A 109 13.38 -4.92 -6.07
N GLY A 110 12.82 -4.82 -7.28
CA GLY A 110 12.85 -5.91 -8.25
C GLY A 110 11.80 -7.00 -8.02
N THR A 111 10.95 -6.87 -6.99
CA THR A 111 9.76 -7.71 -6.84
C THR A 111 8.90 -7.62 -8.09
N LYS A 112 8.58 -8.78 -8.69
CA LYS A 112 7.68 -8.85 -9.84
C LYS A 112 6.26 -8.48 -9.43
N VAL A 113 5.66 -7.58 -10.20
CA VAL A 113 4.26 -7.17 -10.07
C VAL A 113 3.46 -7.72 -11.25
N TYR A 114 2.33 -8.35 -10.97
CA TYR A 114 1.44 -8.95 -11.94
C TYR A 114 0.10 -8.21 -11.98
N ALA A 115 -0.53 -8.15 -13.15
CA ALA A 115 -1.91 -7.65 -13.27
C ALA A 115 -2.86 -8.67 -12.60
N PRO A 116 -3.62 -8.27 -11.56
CA PRO A 116 -4.52 -9.19 -10.87
C PRO A 116 -5.77 -9.53 -11.69
N LEU A 117 -6.12 -8.68 -12.64
CA LEU A 117 -7.23 -8.87 -13.58
C LEU A 117 -6.68 -8.76 -15.00
N GLY A 118 -7.32 -9.46 -15.94
CA GLY A 118 -7.09 -9.20 -17.36
C GLY A 118 -7.54 -7.78 -17.70
N GLY A 119 -6.82 -7.12 -18.60
CA GLY A 119 -7.10 -5.74 -18.97
C GLY A 119 -6.09 -5.23 -20.00
N MET A 120 -6.33 -4.03 -20.50
CA MET A 120 -5.40 -3.33 -21.37
C MET A 120 -4.70 -2.23 -20.58
N VAL A 121 -3.42 -1.97 -20.86
CA VAL A 121 -2.75 -0.79 -20.33
C VAL A 121 -3.41 0.44 -20.94
N HIS A 122 -4.14 1.20 -20.13
CA HIS A 122 -4.72 2.48 -20.53
C HIS A 122 -3.63 3.55 -20.64
N SER A 123 -2.83 3.68 -19.58
CA SER A 123 -1.78 4.68 -19.47
C SER A 123 -0.64 4.18 -18.60
N TYR A 124 0.55 4.71 -18.85
CA TYR A 124 1.73 4.50 -18.03
C TYR A 124 2.53 5.80 -17.96
N GLY A 125 3.29 5.99 -16.88
CA GLY A 125 4.07 7.20 -16.70
C GLY A 125 5.05 7.10 -15.54
N PHE A 126 6.00 8.03 -15.51
CA PHE A 126 6.91 8.21 -14.37
C PHE A 126 6.69 9.58 -13.75
N ASN A 127 5.87 9.61 -12.70
CA ASN A 127 5.48 10.80 -11.95
C ASN A 127 6.57 11.16 -10.93
N ASN A 128 7.67 11.75 -11.41
CA ASN A 128 8.90 11.96 -10.63
C ASN A 128 8.86 13.19 -9.70
N ASN A 129 7.67 13.67 -9.32
CA ASN A 129 7.57 14.73 -8.31
C ASN A 129 7.75 14.12 -6.92
N PHE A 130 8.25 14.92 -5.98
CA PHE A 130 8.43 14.47 -4.61
C PHE A 130 7.09 14.08 -3.95
N GLY A 131 7.01 12.82 -3.50
CA GLY A 131 5.83 12.23 -2.87
C GLY A 131 4.70 11.85 -3.83
N ASP A 132 4.93 11.90 -5.15
CA ASP A 132 3.99 11.50 -6.19
C ASP A 132 4.05 9.98 -6.45
N TYR A 133 3.26 9.47 -7.39
CA TYR A 133 3.08 8.03 -7.61
C TYR A 133 4.30 7.30 -8.18
N GLY A 134 5.37 8.00 -8.57
CA GLY A 134 6.53 7.39 -9.22
C GLY A 134 6.14 6.68 -10.52
N ALA A 135 6.69 5.48 -10.76
CA ALA A 135 6.31 4.67 -11.92
C ALA A 135 4.88 4.14 -11.75
N THR A 136 4.00 4.46 -12.69
CA THR A 136 2.57 4.18 -12.61
C THR A 136 2.06 3.51 -13.87
N LEU A 137 1.18 2.53 -13.69
CA LEU A 137 0.44 1.82 -14.72
C LEU A 137 -1.04 1.87 -14.38
N VAL A 138 -1.90 2.19 -15.34
CA VAL A 138 -3.36 2.15 -15.21
C VAL A 138 -3.90 1.11 -16.18
N LEU A 139 -4.70 0.19 -15.67
CA LEU A 139 -5.36 -0.86 -16.44
C LEU A 139 -6.85 -0.53 -16.63
N LEU A 140 -7.41 -0.93 -17.77
CA LEU A 140 -8.87 -0.93 -18.05
C LEU A 140 -9.55 -2.18 -17.50
#